data_AF-A0AAV1WGJ1-F1
#
_entry.id   AF-A0AAV1WGJ1-F1
#
_cell.length_a   1.000
_cell.length_b   1.000
_cell.length_c   1.000
_cell.angle_alpha   90.00
_cell.angle_beta   90.00
_cell.angle_gamma   90.00
#
_symmetry.space_group_name_H-M   'P 1'
#
loop_
_entity.id
_entity.type
_entity.pdbx_description
1 polymer ?
#
loop_
_entity_poly.entity_id
_entity_poly.type
_entity_poly.pdbx_seq_one_letter_code
_entity_poly.pdbx_strand_id
1 'polypeptide(L)'
;MNQIPITENQKLVKIMLEAPVIIIGAGTSGIATAACLTKKSVPFIILDREDCYASLWQKYTYDRLHLHLTKQICELPHFPFPSSYPNYVPKNQFIEYLGGYINHFNINPLYHRDVELAEYDEVEGFDEKFWRVKAKNKRLGQVEEYYGSFLVVASGETAEPYVPEVEGLGSFKGKVIHSTRYKNGVEFKDEHVLVVGSGNSGMEIALDLANFGAKPSIIVRSPVHFLSRDMMHYATVLFNYLSPSMVENLVVIASRIVYGDLSKYGIPFSNEGPFTMKMKYGRFPIIDVGTVAKIKSREIEVLPAEIQSISGNEVLFRDGKSQPFDSIVFCTGFKRSTQKWLKVCIILYMTKLATLVLRHGSFLSKCSTCQVRRTNITYSERCLISYPELKRMLLFVFFLNFFYSCDNM
;
A
#
# COMPACT_ATOMS: atom_id res chain seq x y z
N MET A 1 -12.44 -10.91 59.94
CA MET A 1 -11.85 -12.18 59.47
C MET A 1 -13.01 -13.12 59.19
N ASN A 2 -13.31 -13.58 57.98
CA ASN A 2 -12.48 -13.76 56.80
C ASN A 2 -13.28 -13.45 55.53
N GLN A 3 -12.58 -12.82 54.59
CA GLN A 3 -13.01 -12.63 53.21
C GLN A 3 -13.15 -14.00 52.54
N ILE A 4 -14.28 -14.21 51.86
CA ILE A 4 -14.44 -15.29 50.90
C ILE A 4 -13.70 -14.86 49.63
N PRO A 5 -12.70 -15.61 49.15
CA PRO A 5 -11.96 -15.21 47.96
C PRO A 5 -12.84 -15.40 46.73
N ILE A 6 -13.04 -14.30 45.98
CA ILE A 6 -13.56 -14.33 44.62
C ILE A 6 -12.41 -14.83 43.75
N THR A 7 -12.43 -16.11 43.38
CA THR A 7 -11.54 -16.66 42.35
C THR A 7 -12.06 -16.25 40.98
N GLU A 8 -11.62 -15.10 40.49
CA GLU A 8 -11.61 -14.79 39.06
C GLU A 8 -10.65 -15.74 38.34
N ASN A 9 -11.17 -16.88 37.93
CA ASN A 9 -10.51 -17.75 36.96
C ASN A 9 -11.21 -17.54 35.61
N GLN A 10 -10.93 -16.42 34.95
CA GLN A 10 -11.19 -16.28 33.51
C GLN A 10 -10.29 -17.28 32.78
N LYS A 11 -10.77 -18.51 32.63
CA LYS A 11 -10.19 -19.49 31.71
C LYS A 11 -10.14 -18.84 30.33
N LEU A 12 -8.93 -18.54 29.87
CA LEU A 12 -8.63 -18.31 28.47
C LEU A 12 -9.11 -19.54 27.70
N VAL A 13 -10.25 -19.44 27.02
CA VAL A 13 -10.72 -20.48 26.12
C VAL A 13 -9.80 -20.46 24.92
N LYS A 14 -8.79 -21.34 24.93
CA LYS A 14 -7.88 -21.54 23.82
C LYS A 14 -8.62 -22.30 22.72
N ILE A 15 -9.20 -21.57 21.77
CA ILE A 15 -9.76 -22.19 20.56
C ILE A 15 -8.59 -22.50 19.64
N MET A 16 -8.40 -23.79 19.32
CA MET A 16 -7.40 -24.26 18.38
C MET A 16 -8.07 -24.50 17.03
N LEU A 17 -7.58 -23.82 16.00
CA LEU A 17 -8.02 -24.00 14.62
C LEU A 17 -6.82 -24.38 13.76
N GLU A 18 -6.97 -25.47 13.01
CA GLU A 18 -5.90 -26.04 12.19
C GLU A 18 -6.24 -25.89 10.71
N ALA A 19 -5.32 -25.29 9.96
CA ALA A 19 -5.37 -25.29 8.51
C ALA A 19 -3.94 -25.34 7.94
N PRO A 20 -3.71 -26.00 6.79
CA PRO A 20 -2.39 -26.05 6.17
C PRO A 20 -1.77 -24.67 5.92
N VAL A 21 -2.60 -23.67 5.59
CA VAL A 21 -2.16 -22.29 5.29
C VAL A 21 -2.91 -21.28 6.14
N ILE A 22 -2.18 -20.40 6.83
CA ILE A 22 -2.74 -19.22 7.51
C ILE A 22 -2.41 -17.97 6.69
N ILE A 23 -3.42 -17.18 6.35
CA ILE A 23 -3.28 -15.91 5.64
C ILE A 23 -3.59 -14.77 6.61
N ILE A 24 -2.66 -13.83 6.76
CA ILE A 24 -2.86 -12.64 7.60
C ILE A 24 -3.17 -11.45 6.69
N GLY A 25 -4.41 -11.00 6.72
CA GLY A 25 -4.96 -9.89 5.95
C GLY A 25 -5.93 -10.35 4.86
N ALA A 26 -7.12 -9.76 4.83
CA ALA A 26 -8.16 -9.91 3.83
C ALA A 26 -8.21 -8.70 2.88
N GLY A 27 -7.06 -8.05 2.67
CA GLY A 27 -6.85 -7.10 1.58
C GLY A 27 -6.79 -7.79 0.21
N THR A 28 -6.53 -7.02 -0.85
CA THR A 28 -6.45 -7.52 -2.24
C THR A 28 -5.48 -8.71 -2.38
N SER A 29 -4.30 -8.64 -1.75
CA SER A 29 -3.33 -9.74 -1.74
C SER A 29 -3.84 -11.01 -1.06
N GLY A 30 -4.54 -10.87 0.06
CA GLY A 30 -5.01 -11.99 0.86
C GLY A 30 -6.12 -12.75 0.14
N ILE A 31 -7.11 -12.02 -0.37
CA ILE A 31 -8.23 -12.64 -1.11
C ILE A 31 -7.78 -13.24 -2.44
N ALA A 32 -6.83 -12.62 -3.14
CA ALA A 32 -6.24 -13.20 -4.36
C ALA A 32 -5.51 -14.52 -4.06
N THR A 33 -4.75 -14.56 -2.96
CA THR A 33 -4.07 -15.78 -2.53
C THR A 33 -5.09 -16.88 -2.18
N ALA A 34 -6.14 -16.53 -1.44
CA ALA A 34 -7.21 -17.44 -1.07
C ALA A 34 -7.93 -18.04 -2.28
N ALA A 35 -8.21 -17.24 -3.32
CA ALA A 35 -8.79 -17.73 -4.57
C ALA A 35 -7.87 -18.74 -5.29
N CYS A 36 -6.57 -18.45 -5.36
CA CYS A 36 -5.59 -19.36 -5.94
C CYS A 36 -5.50 -20.69 -5.16
N LEU A 37 -5.55 -20.63 -3.81
CA LEU A 37 -5.57 -21.83 -2.96
C LEU A 37 -6.89 -22.61 -3.13
N THR A 38 -8.02 -21.91 -3.24
CA THR A 38 -9.34 -22.51 -3.52
C THR A 38 -9.33 -23.28 -4.83
N LYS A 39 -8.77 -22.71 -5.90
CA LYS A 39 -8.62 -23.38 -7.21
C LYS A 39 -7.73 -24.63 -7.15
N LYS A 40 -6.80 -24.69 -6.19
CA LYS A 40 -5.92 -25.83 -5.95
C LYS A 40 -6.44 -26.78 -4.86
N SER A 41 -7.64 -26.55 -4.33
CA SER A 41 -8.23 -27.34 -3.24
C SER A 41 -7.34 -27.43 -1.99
N VAL A 42 -6.56 -26.38 -1.70
CA VAL A 42 -5.73 -26.31 -0.49
C VAL A 42 -6.53 -25.59 0.60
N PRO A 43 -6.81 -26.22 1.75
CA PRO A 43 -7.52 -25.54 2.85
C PRO A 43 -6.68 -24.42 3.47
N PHE A 44 -7.34 -23.34 3.87
CA PHE A 44 -6.70 -22.17 4.47
C PHE A 44 -7.63 -21.47 5.47
N ILE A 45 -7.04 -20.65 6.33
CA ILE A 45 -7.74 -19.69 7.20
C ILE A 45 -7.23 -18.28 6.87
N ILE A 46 -8.12 -17.30 6.84
CA ILE A 46 -7.75 -15.88 6.68
C ILE A 46 -8.12 -15.13 7.95
N LEU A 47 -7.18 -14.40 8.53
CA LEU A 47 -7.39 -13.54 9.68
C LEU A 47 -7.29 -12.07 9.25
N ASP A 48 -8.27 -11.24 9.60
CA ASP A 48 -8.19 -9.79 9.41
C ASP A 48 -8.62 -9.05 10.67
N ARG A 49 -7.91 -7.97 11.00
CA ARG A 49 -8.19 -7.12 12.17
C ARG A 49 -9.42 -6.25 12.01
N GLU A 50 -9.81 -5.97 10.77
CA GLU A 50 -10.97 -5.17 10.41
C GLU A 50 -12.24 -6.03 10.32
N ASP A 51 -13.38 -5.37 10.13
CA ASP A 51 -14.71 -5.99 10.04
C ASP A 51 -15.16 -6.29 8.61
N CYS A 52 -14.32 -5.96 7.61
CA CYS A 52 -14.63 -6.08 6.21
C CYS A 52 -13.38 -6.43 5.39
N TYR A 53 -13.61 -6.98 4.20
CA TYR A 53 -12.53 -7.23 3.24
C TYR A 53 -12.02 -5.92 2.64
N ALA A 54 -10.76 -5.91 2.17
CA ALA A 54 -10.17 -4.75 1.49
C ALA A 54 -10.45 -3.43 2.23
N SER A 55 -10.34 -3.45 3.56
CA SER A 55 -10.67 -2.35 4.46
C SER A 55 -9.99 -1.03 4.10
N LEU A 56 -8.78 -1.08 3.54
CA LEU A 56 -8.11 0.09 2.93
C LEU A 56 -9.08 0.83 1.99
N TRP A 57 -9.61 0.13 0.98
CA TRP A 57 -10.53 0.64 -0.02
C TRP A 57 -11.86 1.08 0.58
N GLN A 58 -12.45 0.27 1.46
CA GLN A 58 -13.78 0.56 2.01
C GLN A 58 -13.77 1.71 3.02
N LYS A 59 -12.78 1.74 3.92
CA LYS A 59 -12.78 2.63 5.10
C LYS A 59 -11.78 3.76 5.03
N TYR A 60 -10.62 3.58 4.41
CA TYR A 60 -9.48 4.47 4.58
C TYR A 60 -9.08 5.26 3.33
N THR A 61 -9.89 5.17 2.26
CA THR A 61 -9.72 5.96 1.03
C THR A 61 -10.73 7.10 0.92
N TYR A 62 -10.35 8.11 0.14
CA TYR A 62 -11.19 9.24 -0.26
C TYR A 62 -12.06 8.91 -1.47
N ASP A 63 -13.12 9.70 -1.68
CA ASP A 63 -14.25 9.31 -2.53
C ASP A 63 -13.93 9.39 -4.02
N ARG A 64 -13.13 10.39 -4.44
CA ARG A 64 -12.76 10.61 -5.85
C ARG A 64 -11.78 9.59 -6.42
N LEU A 65 -11.27 8.67 -5.60
CA LEU A 65 -10.17 7.78 -5.96
C LEU A 65 -10.53 6.88 -7.14
N HIS A 66 -9.57 6.72 -8.05
CA HIS A 66 -9.59 5.73 -9.12
C HIS A 66 -8.29 4.95 -9.12
N LEU A 67 -8.30 3.74 -9.69
CA LEU A 67 -7.05 3.05 -10.05
C LEU A 67 -6.24 3.95 -10.99
N HIS A 68 -4.93 4.10 -10.76
CA HIS A 68 -4.09 4.85 -11.70
C HIS A 68 -3.56 4.01 -12.86
N LEU A 69 -3.64 2.68 -12.76
CA LEU A 69 -3.39 1.79 -13.88
C LEU A 69 -4.69 1.29 -14.49
N THR A 70 -4.56 0.82 -15.73
CA THR A 70 -5.67 0.29 -16.49
C THR A 70 -6.19 -1.00 -15.87
N LYS A 71 -7.50 -1.23 -15.98
CA LYS A 71 -8.21 -2.36 -15.38
C LYS A 71 -7.52 -3.70 -15.66
N GLN A 72 -7.03 -3.93 -16.88
CA GLN A 72 -6.36 -5.15 -17.32
C GLN A 72 -5.07 -5.48 -16.54
N ILE A 73 -4.40 -4.46 -15.96
CA ILE A 73 -3.20 -4.65 -15.14
C ILE A 73 -3.57 -4.92 -13.68
N CYS A 74 -4.77 -4.49 -13.26
CA CYS A 74 -5.25 -4.56 -11.89
C CYS A 74 -6.21 -5.73 -11.63
N GLU A 75 -6.49 -6.57 -12.64
CA GLU A 75 -7.36 -7.74 -12.49
C GLU A 75 -6.76 -8.75 -11.49
N LEU A 76 -7.58 -9.24 -10.58
CA LEU A 76 -7.22 -10.35 -9.71
C LEU A 76 -7.24 -11.68 -10.49
N PRO A 77 -6.42 -12.66 -10.07
CA PRO A 77 -6.31 -13.94 -10.76
C PRO A 77 -7.65 -14.61 -10.96
N HIS A 78 -7.86 -15.14 -12.16
CA HIS A 78 -9.02 -15.94 -12.53
C HIS A 78 -10.37 -15.20 -12.53
N PHE A 79 -10.39 -13.87 -12.43
CA PHE A 79 -11.62 -13.09 -12.41
C PHE A 79 -11.40 -11.71 -13.05
N PRO A 80 -11.60 -11.55 -14.37
CA PRO A 80 -11.37 -10.29 -15.05
C PRO A 80 -12.38 -9.21 -14.62
N PHE A 81 -12.05 -7.94 -14.83
CA PHE A 81 -13.04 -6.88 -14.63
C PHE A 81 -14.17 -6.99 -15.66
N PRO A 82 -15.40 -6.55 -15.32
CA PRO A 82 -16.47 -6.41 -16.29
C PRO A 82 -16.04 -5.55 -17.50
N SER A 83 -16.48 -5.94 -18.70
CA SER A 83 -16.19 -5.20 -19.93
C SER A 83 -16.74 -3.78 -19.89
N SER A 84 -17.87 -3.57 -19.20
CA SER A 84 -18.53 -2.28 -18.98
C SER A 84 -17.75 -1.29 -18.11
N TYR A 85 -16.80 -1.76 -17.28
CA TYR A 85 -16.03 -0.88 -16.41
C TYR A 85 -15.08 0.02 -17.23
N PRO A 86 -14.86 1.29 -16.81
CA PRO A 86 -13.91 2.17 -17.47
C PRO A 86 -12.48 1.63 -17.33
N ASN A 87 -11.56 2.13 -18.16
CA ASN A 87 -10.15 1.72 -18.10
C ASN A 87 -9.52 2.02 -16.73
N TYR A 88 -9.86 3.14 -16.11
CA TYR A 88 -9.41 3.51 -14.77
C TYR A 88 -10.60 3.38 -13.82
N VAL A 89 -10.66 2.26 -13.09
CA VAL A 89 -11.83 1.88 -12.31
C VAL A 89 -11.98 2.80 -11.08
N PRO A 90 -13.14 3.45 -10.87
CA PRO A 90 -13.41 4.22 -9.66
C PRO A 90 -13.50 3.32 -8.43
N LYS A 91 -13.18 3.87 -7.26
CA LYS A 91 -13.21 3.21 -5.95
C LYS A 91 -14.43 2.30 -5.74
N ASN A 92 -15.65 2.83 -5.96
CA ASN A 92 -16.88 2.09 -5.67
C ASN A 92 -17.04 0.85 -6.56
N GLN A 93 -16.74 0.98 -7.86
CA GLN A 93 -16.77 -0.16 -8.79
C GLN A 93 -15.66 -1.18 -8.47
N PHE A 94 -14.49 -0.72 -8.00
CA PHE A 94 -13.44 -1.62 -7.55
C PHE A 94 -13.86 -2.41 -6.30
N ILE A 95 -14.50 -1.77 -5.31
CA ILE A 95 -15.04 -2.45 -4.12
C ILE A 95 -16.12 -3.47 -4.50
N GLU A 96 -17.01 -3.13 -5.44
CA GLU A 96 -18.02 -4.05 -5.98
C GLU A 96 -17.36 -5.27 -6.64
N TYR A 97 -16.33 -5.03 -7.45
CA TYR A 97 -15.54 -6.11 -8.07
C TYR A 97 -14.90 -7.03 -7.03
N LEU A 98 -14.31 -6.48 -5.96
CA LEU A 98 -13.72 -7.28 -4.88
C LEU A 98 -14.78 -8.08 -4.10
N GLY A 99 -15.98 -7.51 -3.91
CA GLY A 99 -17.11 -8.24 -3.32
C GLY A 99 -17.56 -9.41 -4.20
N GLY A 100 -17.67 -9.17 -5.51
CA GLY A 100 -17.93 -10.21 -6.51
C GLY A 100 -16.87 -11.31 -6.50
N TYR A 101 -15.59 -10.95 -6.35
CA TYR A 101 -14.47 -11.88 -6.25
C TYR A 101 -14.61 -12.81 -5.05
N ILE A 102 -14.85 -12.24 -3.86
CA ILE A 102 -15.01 -13.01 -2.62
C ILE A 102 -16.18 -13.98 -2.72
N ASN A 103 -17.31 -13.52 -3.25
CA ASN A 103 -18.50 -14.36 -3.44
C ASN A 103 -18.24 -15.48 -4.46
N HIS A 104 -17.56 -15.19 -5.57
CA HIS A 104 -17.26 -16.16 -6.62
C HIS A 104 -16.39 -17.33 -6.12
N PHE A 105 -15.41 -17.05 -5.27
CA PHE A 105 -14.51 -18.05 -4.70
C PHE A 105 -14.95 -18.58 -3.33
N ASN A 106 -16.11 -18.14 -2.81
CA ASN A 106 -16.59 -18.48 -1.46
C ASN A 106 -15.53 -18.25 -0.37
N ILE A 107 -14.87 -17.10 -0.41
CA ILE A 107 -13.81 -16.73 0.55
C ILE A 107 -14.47 -16.20 1.81
N ASN A 108 -14.13 -16.76 2.97
CA ASN A 108 -14.76 -16.41 4.25
C ASN A 108 -13.71 -15.99 5.29
N PRO A 109 -13.30 -14.70 5.33
CA PRO A 109 -12.31 -14.24 6.29
C PRO A 109 -12.84 -14.20 7.73
N LEU A 110 -11.97 -14.53 8.68
CA LEU A 110 -12.20 -14.32 10.10
C LEU A 110 -11.84 -12.87 10.47
N TYR A 111 -12.85 -12.01 10.46
CA TYR A 111 -12.75 -10.60 10.82
C TYR A 111 -12.59 -10.35 12.32
N HIS A 112 -12.13 -9.15 12.71
CA HIS A 112 -11.87 -8.75 14.11
C HIS A 112 -10.77 -9.56 14.81
N ARG A 113 -9.90 -10.23 14.06
CA ARG A 113 -8.77 -11.00 14.57
C ARG A 113 -7.51 -10.16 14.41
N ASP A 114 -7.10 -9.50 15.50
CA ASP A 114 -5.88 -8.71 15.51
C ASP A 114 -4.70 -9.63 15.83
N VAL A 115 -3.85 -9.88 14.83
CA VAL A 115 -2.69 -10.77 15.01
C VAL A 115 -1.63 -10.05 15.84
N GLU A 116 -1.35 -10.60 17.02
CA GLU A 116 -0.38 -10.06 17.97
C GLU A 116 0.96 -10.81 17.89
N LEU A 117 0.94 -12.06 17.40
CA LEU A 117 2.13 -12.88 17.28
C LEU A 117 2.01 -13.88 16.13
N ALA A 118 3.08 -14.05 15.37
CA ALA A 118 3.28 -15.18 14.47
C ALA A 118 4.73 -15.64 14.58
N GLU A 119 4.95 -16.89 14.97
CA GLU A 119 6.29 -17.48 15.08
C GLU A 119 6.28 -18.93 14.63
N TYR A 120 7.45 -19.44 14.27
CA TYR A 120 7.61 -20.80 13.78
C TYR A 120 8.19 -21.66 14.91
N ASP A 121 7.33 -22.49 15.52
CA ASP A 121 7.59 -23.14 16.81
C ASP A 121 7.42 -24.66 16.73
N GLU A 122 8.02 -25.37 17.68
CA GLU A 122 7.71 -26.79 17.94
C GLU A 122 6.33 -26.88 18.59
N VAL A 123 5.51 -27.80 18.10
CA VAL A 123 4.18 -28.05 18.66
C VAL A 123 4.23 -29.38 19.39
N GLU A 124 3.91 -29.35 20.69
CA GLU A 124 3.87 -30.54 21.52
C GLU A 124 2.93 -31.60 20.91
N GLY A 125 3.45 -32.82 20.72
CA GLY A 125 2.72 -33.92 20.07
C GLY A 125 2.97 -34.06 18.56
N PHE A 126 3.78 -33.19 17.94
CA PHE A 126 4.20 -33.33 16.55
C PHE A 126 5.72 -33.34 16.40
N ASP A 127 6.24 -34.20 15.52
CA ASP A 127 7.67 -34.26 15.18
C ASP A 127 8.13 -33.10 14.27
N GLU A 128 7.20 -32.22 13.89
CA GLU A 128 7.43 -31.10 12.98
C GLU A 128 7.07 -29.75 13.61
N LYS A 129 7.72 -28.69 13.12
CA LYS A 129 7.43 -27.31 13.53
C LYS A 129 6.28 -26.73 12.69
N PHE A 130 5.46 -25.89 13.32
CA PHE A 130 4.34 -25.19 12.67
C PHE A 130 4.42 -23.69 12.92
N TRP A 131 3.76 -22.92 12.06
CA TRP A 131 3.45 -21.54 12.38
C TRP A 131 2.39 -21.51 13.47
N ARG A 132 2.75 -20.92 14.61
CA ARG A 132 1.82 -20.55 15.68
C ARG A 132 1.47 -19.08 15.52
N VAL A 133 0.21 -18.80 15.26
CA VAL A 133 -0.33 -17.44 15.16
C VAL A 133 -1.27 -17.18 16.31
N LYS A 134 -0.98 -16.17 17.13
CA LYS A 134 -1.88 -15.69 18.19
C LYS A 134 -2.60 -14.45 17.71
N ALA A 135 -3.92 -14.47 17.80
CA ALA A 135 -4.75 -13.33 17.44
C ALA A 135 -5.74 -13.02 18.57
N LYS A 136 -5.90 -11.73 18.86
CA LYS A 136 -6.94 -11.23 19.77
C LYS A 136 -8.23 -11.04 18.99
N ASN A 137 -9.26 -11.78 19.37
CA ASN A 137 -10.62 -11.58 18.89
C ASN A 137 -11.21 -10.35 19.59
N LYS A 138 -11.26 -9.22 18.88
CA LYS A 138 -11.74 -7.94 19.44
C LYS A 138 -13.22 -7.95 19.81
N ARG A 139 -14.03 -8.85 19.25
CA ARG A 139 -15.46 -8.98 19.60
C ARG A 139 -15.67 -9.73 20.90
N LEU A 140 -14.94 -10.83 21.09
CA LEU A 140 -15.09 -11.70 22.26
C LEU A 140 -14.14 -11.35 23.41
N GLY A 141 -13.11 -10.52 23.15
CA GLY A 141 -12.06 -10.20 24.11
C GLY A 141 -11.12 -11.38 24.40
N GLN A 142 -11.16 -12.43 23.59
CA GLN A 142 -10.43 -13.68 23.78
C GLN A 142 -9.20 -13.76 22.87
N VAL A 143 -8.19 -14.51 23.29
CA VAL A 143 -7.02 -14.84 22.46
C VAL A 143 -7.24 -16.21 21.83
N GLU A 144 -7.13 -16.26 20.51
CA GLU A 144 -7.26 -17.46 19.68
C GLU A 144 -5.86 -17.85 19.17
N GLU A 145 -5.57 -19.16 19.10
CA GLU A 145 -4.33 -19.67 18.53
C GLU A 145 -4.61 -20.51 17.28
N TYR A 146 -3.88 -20.21 16.22
CA TYR A 146 -4.00 -20.84 14.91
C TYR A 146 -2.70 -21.54 14.56
N TYR A 147 -2.80 -22.75 14.03
CA TYR A 147 -1.67 -23.57 13.66
C TYR A 147 -1.73 -23.96 12.19
N GLY A 148 -0.60 -23.84 11.50
CA GLY A 148 -0.50 -24.19 10.09
C GLY A 148 0.92 -24.41 9.62
N SER A 149 1.07 -25.21 8.55
CA SER A 149 2.37 -25.50 7.95
C SER A 149 2.96 -24.30 7.21
N PHE A 150 2.10 -23.43 6.68
CA PHE A 150 2.49 -22.25 5.90
C PHE A 150 1.85 -20.97 6.44
N LEU A 151 2.61 -19.87 6.36
CA LEU A 151 2.13 -18.54 6.67
C LEU A 151 2.23 -17.64 5.43
N VAL A 152 1.11 -17.00 5.09
CA VAL A 152 1.02 -15.96 4.08
C VAL A 152 0.85 -14.62 4.77
N VAL A 153 1.80 -13.72 4.54
CA VAL A 153 1.74 -12.35 5.06
C VAL A 153 1.14 -11.44 3.98
N ALA A 154 -0.13 -11.07 4.16
CA ALA A 154 -0.93 -10.24 3.25
C ALA A 154 -1.50 -8.99 3.97
N SER A 155 -0.82 -8.53 5.02
CA SER A 155 -1.24 -7.41 5.88
C SER A 155 -1.01 -6.02 5.26
N GLY A 156 -0.42 -5.97 4.07
CA GLY A 156 -0.14 -4.73 3.32
C GLY A 156 1.10 -3.97 3.81
N GLU A 157 1.61 -3.09 2.96
CA GLU A 157 2.71 -2.19 3.33
C GLU A 157 2.21 -0.89 3.97
N THR A 158 0.95 -0.52 3.69
CA THR A 158 0.29 0.69 4.16
C THR A 158 -0.66 0.41 5.32
N ALA A 159 -0.13 -0.15 6.40
CA ALA A 159 -0.94 -0.64 7.51
C ALA A 159 -1.20 0.41 8.59
N GLU A 160 -0.19 1.21 8.94
CA GLU A 160 -0.24 2.12 10.09
C GLU A 160 0.04 3.56 9.63
N PRO A 161 -0.92 4.50 9.73
CA PRO A 161 -0.69 5.90 9.41
C PRO A 161 0.57 6.44 10.09
N TYR A 162 1.44 7.10 9.34
CA TYR A 162 2.59 7.77 9.90
C TYR A 162 2.32 9.27 9.97
N VAL A 163 2.28 9.83 11.17
CA VAL A 163 2.27 11.27 11.41
C VAL A 163 3.60 11.62 12.07
N PRO A 164 4.43 12.51 11.49
CA PRO A 164 5.70 12.90 12.08
C PRO A 164 5.47 13.70 13.37
N GLU A 165 6.42 13.62 14.29
CA GLU A 165 6.45 14.51 15.45
C GLU A 165 6.80 15.92 14.95
N VAL A 166 5.91 16.87 15.21
CA VAL A 166 6.07 18.27 14.84
C VAL A 166 5.97 19.12 16.10
N GLU A 167 6.99 19.94 16.34
CA GLU A 167 7.03 20.82 17.49
C GLU A 167 5.83 21.78 17.49
N GLY A 168 5.12 21.84 18.62
CA GLY A 168 3.97 22.72 18.79
C GLY A 168 2.69 22.31 18.05
N LEU A 169 2.64 21.13 17.41
CA LEU A 169 1.43 20.62 16.74
C LEU A 169 0.20 20.56 17.65
N GLY A 170 0.40 20.25 18.95
CA GLY A 170 -0.68 20.25 19.94
C GLY A 170 -1.27 21.62 20.26
N SER A 171 -0.63 22.72 19.84
CA SER A 171 -1.14 24.09 19.95
C SER A 171 -2.03 24.50 18.77
N PHE A 172 -2.05 23.71 17.69
CA PHE A 172 -2.84 23.99 16.49
C PHE A 172 -4.33 23.94 16.82
N LYS A 173 -5.05 25.04 16.55
CA LYS A 173 -6.47 25.15 16.89
C LYS A 173 -7.38 24.58 15.81
N GLY A 174 -6.85 24.46 14.60
CA GLY A 174 -7.55 23.97 13.43
C GLY A 174 -7.63 22.44 13.35
N LYS A 175 -8.15 21.94 12.24
CA LYS A 175 -8.32 20.50 12.03
C LYS A 175 -7.00 19.85 11.64
N VAL A 176 -6.62 18.77 12.34
CA VAL A 176 -5.45 17.96 11.98
C VAL A 176 -5.88 16.53 11.69
N ILE A 177 -5.66 16.07 10.45
CA ILE A 177 -5.99 14.70 10.04
C ILE A 177 -4.86 14.07 9.23
N HIS A 178 -4.81 12.74 9.22
CA HIS A 178 -4.04 11.98 8.26
C HIS A 178 -4.90 11.66 7.02
N SER A 179 -4.27 11.43 5.87
CA SER A 179 -4.92 11.08 4.60
C SER A 179 -5.94 9.93 4.71
N THR A 180 -5.77 9.00 5.65
CA THR A 180 -6.72 7.91 5.93
C THR A 180 -8.07 8.36 6.48
N ARG A 181 -8.14 9.56 7.06
CA ARG A 181 -9.37 10.17 7.58
C ARG A 181 -9.99 11.17 6.60
N TYR A 182 -9.27 11.53 5.53
CA TYR A 182 -9.79 12.40 4.49
C TYR A 182 -10.81 11.66 3.62
N LYS A 183 -11.95 12.30 3.32
CA LYS A 183 -13.01 11.74 2.47
C LYS A 183 -13.21 12.53 1.19
N ASN A 184 -13.41 13.83 1.33
CA ASN A 184 -13.53 14.76 0.23
C ASN A 184 -13.29 16.19 0.74
N GLY A 185 -13.18 17.14 -0.19
CA GLY A 185 -12.89 18.54 0.12
C GLY A 185 -14.06 19.37 0.65
N VAL A 186 -15.28 18.84 0.75
CA VAL A 186 -16.51 19.63 1.06
C VAL A 186 -16.38 20.40 2.37
N GLU A 187 -15.83 19.77 3.41
CA GLU A 187 -15.69 20.36 4.75
C GLU A 187 -14.57 21.41 4.84
N PHE A 188 -13.73 21.54 3.82
CA PHE A 188 -12.59 22.45 3.79
C PHE A 188 -12.83 23.68 2.90
N LYS A 189 -14.08 23.90 2.48
CA LYS A 189 -14.42 25.00 1.59
C LYS A 189 -13.98 26.34 2.19
N ASP A 190 -13.34 27.17 1.37
CA ASP A 190 -12.79 28.49 1.71
C ASP A 190 -11.61 28.49 2.73
N GLU A 191 -11.25 27.33 3.30
CA GLU A 191 -10.16 27.16 4.27
C GLU A 191 -8.77 27.18 3.60
N HIS A 192 -7.78 27.67 4.34
CA HIS A 192 -6.36 27.49 4.04
C HIS A 192 -5.90 26.14 4.58
N VAL A 193 -5.58 25.21 3.67
CA VAL A 193 -5.28 23.81 4.04
C VAL A 193 -3.83 23.46 3.71
N LEU A 194 -3.06 23.09 4.73
CA LEU A 194 -1.70 22.59 4.55
C LEU A 194 -1.71 21.09 4.28
N VAL A 195 -1.30 20.68 3.09
CA VAL A 195 -1.09 19.27 2.72
C VAL A 195 0.38 18.90 2.93
N VAL A 196 0.65 18.06 3.92
CA VAL A 196 2.01 17.65 4.28
C VAL A 196 2.36 16.35 3.55
N GLY A 197 3.16 16.46 2.50
CA GLY A 197 3.63 15.33 1.70
C GLY A 197 3.09 15.33 0.28
N SER A 198 3.97 14.98 -0.66
CA SER A 198 3.78 15.14 -2.10
C SER A 198 3.70 13.81 -2.88
N GLY A 199 3.42 12.71 -2.17
CA GLY A 199 3.07 11.44 -2.79
C GLY A 199 1.72 11.51 -3.54
N ASN A 200 1.34 10.40 -4.18
CA ASN A 200 0.11 10.36 -5.00
C ASN A 200 -1.12 10.82 -4.22
N SER A 201 -1.30 10.35 -2.98
CA SER A 201 -2.40 10.78 -2.11
C SER A 201 -2.38 12.28 -1.81
N GLY A 202 -1.21 12.86 -1.53
CA GLY A 202 -1.10 14.30 -1.23
C GLY A 202 -1.47 15.15 -2.45
N MET A 203 -1.01 14.75 -3.63
CA MET A 203 -1.31 15.44 -4.89
C MET A 203 -2.79 15.35 -5.28
N GLU A 204 -3.42 14.19 -5.06
CA GLU A 204 -4.85 14.03 -5.31
C GLU A 204 -5.73 14.73 -4.26
N ILE A 205 -5.34 14.71 -2.99
CA ILE A 205 -6.06 15.42 -1.93
C ILE A 205 -5.97 16.93 -2.15
N ALA A 206 -4.79 17.46 -2.49
CA ALA A 206 -4.63 18.89 -2.81
C ALA A 206 -5.51 19.31 -4.00
N LEU A 207 -5.58 18.47 -5.04
CA LEU A 207 -6.48 18.72 -6.17
C LEU A 207 -7.96 18.65 -5.77
N ASP A 208 -8.35 17.70 -4.91
CA ASP A 208 -9.74 17.60 -4.45
C ASP A 208 -10.14 18.83 -3.62
N LEU A 209 -9.28 19.22 -2.68
CA LEU A 209 -9.41 20.44 -1.88
C LEU A 209 -9.62 21.67 -2.78
N ALA A 210 -8.76 21.88 -3.78
CA ALA A 210 -8.90 22.99 -4.72
C ALA A 210 -10.22 22.94 -5.51
N ASN A 211 -10.66 21.75 -5.93
CA ASN A 211 -11.92 21.60 -6.66
C ASN A 211 -13.16 21.88 -5.80
N PHE A 212 -13.08 21.68 -4.48
CA PHE A 212 -14.14 22.01 -3.52
C PHE A 212 -14.04 23.45 -2.96
N GLY A 213 -13.13 24.27 -3.50
CA GLY A 213 -13.00 25.68 -3.14
C GLY A 213 -12.15 25.96 -1.91
N ALA A 214 -11.38 24.98 -1.42
CA ALA A 214 -10.32 25.23 -0.44
C ALA A 214 -9.12 25.93 -1.10
N LYS A 215 -8.21 26.47 -0.29
CA LYS A 215 -6.94 27.07 -0.70
C LYS A 215 -5.77 26.20 -0.21
N PRO A 216 -5.47 25.10 -0.91
CA PRO A 216 -4.44 24.17 -0.47
C PRO A 216 -3.02 24.68 -0.75
N SER A 217 -2.15 24.53 0.24
CA SER A 217 -0.69 24.63 0.08
C SER A 217 -0.07 23.26 0.32
N ILE A 218 0.73 22.74 -0.60
CA ILE A 218 1.34 21.40 -0.52
C ILE A 218 2.84 21.47 -0.32
N ILE A 219 3.34 20.68 0.63
CA ILE A 219 4.78 20.59 0.90
C ILE A 219 5.46 19.61 -0.08
N VAL A 220 6.38 20.12 -0.90
CA VAL A 220 7.19 19.34 -1.86
C VAL A 220 8.68 19.50 -1.53
N ARG A 221 9.20 18.59 -0.69
CA ARG A 221 10.59 18.66 -0.18
C ARG A 221 11.61 17.99 -1.09
N SER A 222 11.16 16.96 -1.79
CA SER A 222 12.00 16.07 -2.58
C SER A 222 11.60 16.15 -4.05
N PRO A 223 12.54 15.90 -4.97
CA PRO A 223 12.20 15.79 -6.37
C PRO A 223 11.13 14.73 -6.62
N VAL A 224 10.17 15.07 -7.48
CA VAL A 224 9.08 14.18 -7.91
C VAL A 224 8.94 14.25 -9.42
N HIS A 225 8.58 13.12 -10.03
CA HIS A 225 8.25 13.06 -11.46
C HIS A 225 6.74 12.97 -11.64
N PHE A 226 6.20 13.80 -12.52
CA PHE A 226 4.79 13.75 -12.89
C PHE A 226 4.65 13.01 -14.21
N LEU A 227 3.76 12.02 -14.24
CA LEU A 227 3.39 11.24 -15.42
C LEU A 227 1.88 11.28 -15.60
N SER A 228 1.39 11.38 -16.84
CA SER A 228 -0.03 11.13 -17.08
C SER A 228 -0.32 9.62 -17.02
N ARG A 229 -1.60 9.26 -16.87
CA ARG A 229 -2.03 7.86 -16.92
C ARG A 229 -1.65 7.17 -18.24
N ASP A 230 -1.73 7.90 -19.36
CA ASP A 230 -1.33 7.38 -20.67
C ASP A 230 0.17 7.13 -20.75
N MET A 231 1.00 8.06 -20.24
CA MET A 231 2.45 7.88 -20.20
C MET A 231 2.81 6.61 -19.42
N MET A 232 2.17 6.38 -18.26
CA MET A 232 2.41 5.19 -17.46
C MET A 232 1.95 3.91 -18.19
N HIS A 233 0.80 3.95 -18.88
CA HIS A 233 0.31 2.83 -19.68
C HIS A 233 1.30 2.49 -20.81
N TYR A 234 1.68 3.46 -21.63
CA TYR A 234 2.63 3.25 -22.73
C TYR A 234 4.01 2.82 -22.21
N ALA A 235 4.48 3.36 -21.10
CA ALA A 235 5.72 2.90 -20.47
C ALA A 235 5.66 1.40 -20.14
N THR A 236 4.55 0.96 -19.55
CA THR A 236 4.30 -0.46 -19.24
C THR A 236 4.34 -1.34 -20.49
N VAL A 237 3.74 -0.89 -21.59
CA VAL A 237 3.77 -1.60 -22.87
C VAL A 237 5.19 -1.64 -23.45
N LEU A 238 5.91 -0.51 -23.43
CA LEU A 238 7.25 -0.36 -24.00
C LEU A 238 8.30 -1.19 -23.26
N PHE A 239 8.14 -1.46 -21.96
CA PHE A 239 9.03 -2.36 -21.23
C PHE A 239 9.06 -3.79 -21.80
N ASN A 240 8.07 -4.21 -22.61
CA ASN A 240 8.10 -5.51 -23.29
C ASN A 240 9.03 -5.53 -24.52
N TYR A 241 9.44 -4.35 -25.01
CA TYR A 241 10.15 -4.21 -26.28
C TYR A 241 11.48 -3.46 -26.15
N LEU A 242 11.61 -2.57 -25.16
CA LEU A 242 12.76 -1.68 -24.97
C LEU A 242 13.43 -1.91 -23.61
N SER A 243 14.69 -1.50 -23.51
CA SER A 243 15.41 -1.54 -22.22
C SER A 243 14.85 -0.51 -21.23
N PRO A 244 14.99 -0.74 -19.91
CA PRO A 244 14.46 0.18 -18.91
C PRO A 244 14.95 1.63 -19.05
N SER A 245 16.23 1.82 -19.37
CA SER A 245 16.80 3.16 -19.58
C SER A 245 16.22 3.87 -20.80
N MET A 246 15.89 3.15 -21.88
CA MET A 246 15.25 3.74 -23.06
C MET A 246 13.83 4.19 -22.73
N VAL A 247 13.04 3.35 -22.04
CA VAL A 247 11.69 3.72 -21.61
C VAL A 247 11.73 4.91 -20.67
N GLU A 248 12.65 4.92 -19.72
CA GLU A 248 12.83 6.04 -18.79
C GLU A 248 13.11 7.36 -19.51
N ASN A 249 14.06 7.36 -20.45
CA ASN A 249 14.39 8.56 -21.23
C ASN A 249 13.19 9.07 -22.05
N LEU A 250 12.47 8.17 -22.73
CA LEU A 250 11.26 8.54 -23.50
C LEU A 250 10.18 9.15 -22.61
N VAL A 251 9.96 8.55 -21.43
CA VAL A 251 8.97 9.00 -20.45
C VAL A 251 9.35 10.36 -19.87
N VAL A 252 10.63 10.60 -19.56
CA VAL A 252 11.12 11.91 -19.09
C VAL A 252 10.95 12.99 -20.17
N ILE A 253 11.26 12.67 -21.44
CA ILE A 253 11.05 13.60 -22.56
C ILE A 253 9.57 13.94 -22.69
N ALA A 254 8.69 12.94 -22.71
CA ALA A 254 7.25 13.14 -22.80
C ALA A 254 6.71 13.97 -21.62
N SER A 255 7.16 13.69 -20.40
CA SER A 255 6.83 14.45 -19.19
C SER A 255 7.24 15.91 -19.32
N ARG A 256 8.46 16.20 -19.81
CA ARG A 256 8.93 17.58 -20.04
C ARG A 256 8.11 18.32 -21.10
N ILE A 257 7.68 17.63 -22.16
CA ILE A 257 6.83 18.24 -23.20
C ILE A 257 5.46 18.63 -22.64
N VAL A 258 4.84 17.76 -21.83
CA VAL A 258 3.49 17.99 -21.30
C VAL A 258 3.49 18.95 -20.11
N TYR A 259 4.40 18.76 -19.15
CA TYR A 259 4.39 19.53 -17.91
C TYR A 259 5.34 20.73 -17.95
N GLY A 260 6.37 20.73 -18.80
CA GLY A 260 7.37 21.78 -18.85
C GLY A 260 8.25 21.80 -17.60
N ASP A 261 8.93 22.93 -17.38
CA ASP A 261 9.73 23.14 -16.18
C ASP A 261 8.83 23.55 -15.00
N LEU A 262 8.76 22.69 -13.98
CA LEU A 262 7.99 22.89 -12.76
C LEU A 262 8.80 23.54 -11.62
N SER A 263 10.11 23.75 -11.81
CA SER A 263 10.96 24.40 -10.80
C SER A 263 10.53 25.82 -10.49
N LYS A 264 9.98 26.54 -11.48
CA LYS A 264 9.37 27.87 -11.33
C LYS A 264 8.13 27.91 -10.42
N TYR A 265 7.56 26.74 -10.12
CA TYR A 265 6.47 26.56 -9.16
C TYR A 265 6.95 25.93 -7.86
N GLY A 266 8.26 25.84 -7.59
CA GLY A 266 8.79 25.32 -6.33
C GLY A 266 8.93 23.80 -6.25
N ILE A 267 8.69 23.06 -7.34
CA ILE A 267 8.90 21.60 -7.39
C ILE A 267 10.38 21.32 -7.71
N PRO A 268 11.13 20.62 -6.83
CA PRO A 268 12.54 20.32 -7.07
C PRO A 268 12.74 19.40 -8.28
N PHE A 269 13.78 19.68 -9.07
CA PHE A 269 14.17 18.87 -10.21
C PHE A 269 14.93 17.60 -9.77
N SER A 270 14.75 16.48 -10.50
CA SER A 270 15.54 15.26 -10.31
C SER A 270 16.44 14.99 -11.52
N ASN A 271 17.70 14.67 -11.25
CA ASN A 271 18.64 14.18 -12.27
C ASN A 271 18.41 12.70 -12.62
N GLU A 272 17.70 11.96 -11.76
CA GLU A 272 17.38 10.54 -11.96
C GLU A 272 15.94 10.40 -12.45
N GLY A 273 15.67 9.44 -13.34
CA GLY A 273 14.34 9.27 -13.91
C GLY A 273 13.36 8.54 -12.98
N PRO A 274 12.06 8.52 -13.34
CA PRO A 274 10.98 8.06 -12.47
C PRO A 274 11.08 6.60 -12.03
N PHE A 275 11.56 5.70 -12.89
CA PHE A 275 11.63 4.27 -12.55
C PHE A 275 12.90 3.93 -11.76
N THR A 276 14.01 4.62 -12.06
CA THR A 276 15.24 4.57 -11.27
C THR A 276 14.99 5.05 -9.84
N MET A 277 14.28 6.17 -9.66
CA MET A 277 13.93 6.69 -8.34
C MET A 277 13.07 5.69 -7.54
N LYS A 278 12.13 5.03 -8.20
CA LYS A 278 11.34 3.95 -7.60
C LYS A 278 12.23 2.80 -7.14
N MET A 279 13.15 2.34 -7.97
CA MET A 279 14.01 1.20 -7.63
C MET A 279 14.99 1.50 -6.50
N LYS A 280 15.55 2.72 -6.47
CA LYS A 280 16.61 3.10 -5.53
C LYS A 280 16.08 3.59 -4.18
N TYR A 281 14.96 4.31 -4.20
CA TYR A 281 14.41 4.99 -3.02
C TYR A 281 12.98 4.58 -2.68
N GLY A 282 12.35 3.71 -3.46
CA GLY A 282 10.94 3.36 -3.29
C GLY A 282 9.98 4.49 -3.67
N ARG A 283 10.45 5.55 -4.33
CA ARG A 283 9.65 6.74 -4.66
C ARG A 283 8.96 6.58 -6.00
N PHE A 284 7.63 6.53 -5.99
CA PHE A 284 6.87 6.37 -7.23
C PHE A 284 6.71 7.70 -7.96
N PRO A 285 6.65 7.69 -9.30
CA PRO A 285 6.17 8.85 -10.02
C PRO A 285 4.73 9.16 -9.60
N ILE A 286 4.41 10.45 -9.58
CA ILE A 286 3.06 10.94 -9.35
C ILE A 286 2.27 10.79 -10.64
N ILE A 287 1.12 10.13 -10.56
CA ILE A 287 0.20 10.06 -11.67
C ILE A 287 -0.70 11.29 -11.62
N ASP A 288 -0.37 12.28 -12.45
CA ASP A 288 -1.14 13.51 -12.50
C ASP A 288 -2.50 13.27 -13.14
N VAL A 289 -3.53 13.80 -12.47
CA VAL A 289 -4.93 13.78 -12.92
C VAL A 289 -5.51 15.20 -12.92
N GLY A 290 -4.65 16.22 -13.03
CA GLY A 290 -5.02 17.64 -13.06
C GLY A 290 -4.39 18.50 -11.96
N THR A 291 -3.60 17.92 -11.05
CA THR A 291 -2.97 18.65 -9.94
C THR A 291 -1.95 19.64 -10.48
N VAL A 292 -1.15 19.25 -11.48
CA VAL A 292 -0.16 20.14 -12.09
C VAL A 292 -0.82 21.35 -12.74
N ALA A 293 -2.01 21.20 -13.34
CA ALA A 293 -2.75 22.32 -13.91
C ALA A 293 -3.14 23.35 -12.83
N LYS A 294 -3.61 22.89 -11.66
CA LYS A 294 -3.95 23.73 -10.51
C LYS A 294 -2.73 24.39 -9.84
N ILE A 295 -1.58 23.71 -9.85
CA ILE A 295 -0.30 24.30 -9.43
C ILE A 295 0.09 25.43 -10.39
N LYS A 296 -0.03 25.20 -11.71
CA LYS A 296 0.28 26.19 -12.74
C LYS A 296 -0.61 27.43 -12.67
N SER A 297 -1.90 27.26 -12.36
CA SER A 297 -2.86 28.36 -12.14
C SER A 297 -2.74 29.03 -10.78
N ARG A 298 -1.85 28.56 -9.89
CA ARG A 298 -1.66 29.04 -8.50
C ARG A 298 -2.87 28.81 -7.59
N GLU A 299 -3.79 27.93 -7.97
CA GLU A 299 -4.87 27.47 -7.09
C GLU A 299 -4.36 26.49 -6.03
N ILE A 300 -3.25 25.79 -6.31
CA ILE A 300 -2.48 25.03 -5.34
C ILE A 300 -1.12 25.72 -5.18
N GLU A 301 -0.79 26.17 -3.98
CA GLU A 301 0.52 26.70 -3.66
C GLU A 301 1.49 25.56 -3.33
N VAL A 302 2.72 25.63 -3.81
CA VAL A 302 3.76 24.64 -3.48
C VAL A 302 4.76 25.28 -2.52
N LEU A 303 4.96 24.61 -1.39
CA LEU A 303 5.88 25.01 -0.34
C LEU A 303 7.11 24.07 -0.38
N PRO A 304 8.32 24.58 -0.62
CA PRO A 304 9.51 23.75 -0.77
C PRO A 304 10.11 23.31 0.58
N ALA A 305 9.75 23.99 1.67
CA ALA A 305 10.36 23.83 2.99
C ALA A 305 9.53 22.93 3.92
N GLU A 306 10.22 22.22 4.81
CA GLU A 306 9.58 21.42 5.86
C GLU A 306 9.01 22.30 6.95
N ILE A 307 8.02 21.78 7.69
CA ILE A 307 7.56 22.39 8.92
C ILE A 307 8.70 22.36 9.93
N GLN A 308 9.02 23.52 10.50
CA GLN A 308 9.92 23.65 11.64
C GLN A 308 9.15 23.54 12.94
N SER A 309 8.12 24.35 13.13
CA SER A 309 7.27 24.35 14.31
C SER A 309 5.90 24.97 14.03
N ILE A 310 4.95 24.76 14.94
CA ILE A 310 3.58 25.28 14.85
C ILE A 310 3.26 26.05 16.13
N SER A 311 2.66 27.23 15.99
CA SER A 311 2.22 28.07 17.12
C SER A 311 0.82 28.61 16.86
N GLY A 312 -0.18 28.04 17.51
CA GLY A 312 -1.57 28.36 17.17
C GLY A 312 -1.88 27.97 15.73
N ASN A 313 -2.38 28.89 14.91
CA ASN A 313 -2.66 28.62 13.49
C ASN A 313 -1.48 28.91 12.57
N GLU A 314 -0.40 29.48 13.09
CA GLU A 314 0.80 29.80 12.31
C GLU A 314 1.72 28.59 12.20
N VAL A 315 2.13 28.27 10.98
CA VAL A 315 3.10 27.22 10.68
C VAL A 315 4.40 27.88 10.22
N LEU A 316 5.46 27.69 11.00
CA LEU A 316 6.82 28.13 10.66
C LEU A 316 7.51 27.06 9.83
N PHE A 317 8.06 27.45 8.69
CA PHE A 317 8.83 26.60 7.80
C PHE A 317 10.33 26.81 8.00
N ARG A 318 11.13 25.80 7.64
CA ARG A 318 12.60 25.84 7.78
C ARG A 318 13.31 26.90 6.93
N ASP A 319 12.62 27.47 5.93
CA ASP A 319 13.13 28.61 5.16
C ASP A 319 12.89 29.96 5.87
N GLY A 320 12.35 29.94 7.10
CA GLY A 320 12.08 31.11 7.93
C GLY A 320 10.74 31.80 7.65
N LYS A 321 9.95 31.30 6.69
CA LYS A 321 8.62 31.85 6.41
C LYS A 321 7.58 31.28 7.38
N SER A 322 6.57 32.09 7.71
CA SER A 322 5.39 31.66 8.45
C SER A 322 4.15 31.93 7.62
N GLN A 323 3.18 31.02 7.69
CA GLN A 323 1.86 31.20 7.07
C GLN A 323 0.77 30.63 8.00
N PRO A 324 -0.41 31.28 8.09
CA PRO A 324 -1.55 30.74 8.81
C PRO A 324 -2.25 29.64 8.01
N PHE A 325 -2.71 28.60 8.71
CA PHE A 325 -3.57 27.56 8.15
C PHE A 325 -4.76 27.26 9.07
N ASP A 326 -5.89 26.90 8.48
CA ASP A 326 -7.10 26.47 9.17
C ASP A 326 -7.11 24.96 9.39
N SER A 327 -6.47 24.21 8.49
CA SER A 327 -6.46 22.75 8.50
C SER A 327 -5.11 22.18 8.04
N ILE A 328 -4.71 21.03 8.59
CA ILE A 328 -3.52 20.27 8.21
C ILE A 328 -3.92 18.84 7.83
N VAL A 329 -3.54 18.42 6.63
CA VAL A 329 -3.73 17.05 6.14
C VAL A 329 -2.38 16.37 5.93
N PHE A 330 -2.04 15.45 6.81
CA PHE A 330 -0.84 14.64 6.74
C PHE A 330 -0.97 13.52 5.68
N CYS A 331 -0.23 13.67 4.59
CA CYS A 331 -0.07 12.69 3.51
C CYS A 331 1.32 12.06 3.58
N THR A 332 1.72 11.66 4.79
CA THR A 332 3.11 11.39 5.19
C THR A 332 3.54 9.93 5.12
N GLY A 333 2.69 9.03 4.65
CA GLY A 333 3.08 7.63 4.50
C GLY A 333 2.48 6.71 5.56
N PHE A 334 2.99 5.49 5.58
CA PHE A 334 2.50 4.43 6.44
C PHE A 334 3.63 3.52 6.91
N LYS A 335 3.66 3.20 8.20
CA LYS A 335 4.55 2.17 8.73
C LYS A 335 3.99 0.77 8.45
N ARG A 336 4.90 -0.17 8.25
CA ARG A 336 4.59 -1.60 8.16
C ARG A 336 4.22 -2.13 9.54
N SER A 337 3.19 -2.96 9.64
CA SER A 337 2.78 -3.58 10.92
C SER A 337 3.51 -4.88 11.22
N THR A 338 4.10 -5.54 10.20
CA THR A 338 4.70 -6.88 10.31
C THR A 338 5.76 -6.98 11.40
N GLN A 339 6.56 -5.93 11.61
CA GLN A 339 7.60 -5.90 12.65
C GLN A 339 7.06 -6.01 14.08
N LYS A 340 5.76 -5.72 14.30
CA LYS A 340 5.14 -5.74 15.63
C LYS A 340 4.77 -7.16 16.09
N TRP A 341 4.43 -8.05 15.15
CA TRP A 341 3.83 -9.35 15.45
C TRP A 341 4.57 -10.54 14.82
N LEU A 342 5.28 -10.36 13.71
CA LEU A 342 5.98 -11.46 13.03
C LEU A 342 7.36 -11.67 13.67
N LYS A 343 7.51 -12.74 14.44
CA LYS A 343 8.81 -13.21 14.93
C LYS A 343 9.40 -14.19 13.94
N VAL A 344 10.26 -13.69 13.06
CA VAL A 344 11.18 -14.54 12.31
C VAL A 344 12.49 -14.57 13.10
N CYS A 345 12.95 -15.75 13.51
CA CYS A 345 14.32 -15.89 14.02
C CYS A 345 15.25 -15.35 12.92
N ILE A 346 16.00 -14.30 13.23
CA ILE A 346 16.99 -13.69 12.34
C ILE A 346 18.13 -14.70 12.17
N ILE A 347 17.91 -15.72 11.35
CA ILE A 347 18.95 -16.55 10.76
C ILE A 347 18.57 -16.66 9.29
N LEU A 348 19.33 -15.91 8.47
CA LEU A 348 19.22 -15.73 7.01
C LEU A 348 18.03 -14.88 6.57
N TYR A 349 18.27 -13.60 6.27
CA TYR A 349 17.82 -12.89 5.05
C TYR A 349 18.02 -11.36 5.20
N MET A 350 19.27 -10.90 5.17
CA MET A 350 19.57 -9.47 4.95
C MET A 350 20.52 -9.19 3.77
N THR A 351 20.83 -10.18 2.91
CA THR A 351 21.79 -9.95 1.82
C THR A 351 21.50 -10.61 0.47
N LYS A 352 20.34 -11.27 0.28
CA LYS A 352 20.05 -11.95 -1.01
C LYS A 352 18.76 -11.54 -1.74
N LEU A 353 17.79 -10.89 -1.06
CA LEU A 353 16.58 -10.41 -1.75
C LEU A 353 16.85 -9.16 -2.60
N ALA A 354 17.84 -8.33 -2.21
CA ALA A 354 18.36 -7.28 -3.08
C ALA A 354 19.07 -7.87 -4.30
N THR A 355 19.80 -8.98 -4.16
CA THR A 355 20.66 -9.53 -5.23
C THR A 355 19.93 -10.43 -6.23
N LEU A 356 18.79 -11.03 -5.87
CA LEU A 356 18.05 -11.93 -6.78
C LEU A 356 17.19 -11.18 -7.82
N VAL A 357 16.76 -9.95 -7.51
CA VAL A 357 16.20 -9.03 -8.51
C VAL A 357 17.31 -8.42 -9.39
N LEU A 358 18.57 -8.45 -8.93
CA LEU A 358 19.74 -7.86 -9.61
C LEU A 358 20.52 -8.79 -10.56
N ARG A 359 20.14 -10.07 -10.76
CA ARG A 359 20.95 -11.00 -11.59
C ARG A 359 20.29 -11.70 -12.77
N HIS A 360 19.00 -11.53 -13.04
CA HIS A 360 18.37 -12.11 -14.24
C HIS A 360 18.13 -11.11 -15.39
N GLY A 361 19.09 -10.20 -15.58
CA GLY A 361 19.23 -9.37 -16.79
C GLY A 361 20.03 -10.03 -17.93
N SER A 362 20.46 -11.29 -17.79
CA SER A 362 21.33 -11.94 -18.79
C SER A 362 21.29 -13.46 -18.70
N PHE A 363 20.22 -14.10 -19.18
CA PHE A 363 20.29 -15.50 -19.65
C PHE A 363 19.24 -15.75 -20.75
N LEU A 364 19.44 -15.07 -21.88
CA LEU A 364 18.86 -15.46 -23.17
C LEU A 364 19.94 -16.18 -23.97
N SER A 365 20.10 -17.49 -23.75
CA SER A 365 20.61 -18.37 -24.80
C SER A 365 20.19 -19.82 -24.57
N LYS A 366 19.36 -20.31 -25.50
CA LYS A 366 19.16 -21.71 -25.90
C LYS A 366 18.53 -22.65 -24.86
N CYS A 367 17.20 -22.74 -24.88
CA CYS A 367 16.53 -24.04 -24.74
C CYS A 367 15.58 -24.19 -25.93
N SER A 368 15.85 -25.18 -26.78
CA SER A 368 15.31 -25.37 -28.14
C SER A 368 14.00 -26.14 -28.21
N THR A 369 13.22 -26.22 -27.13
CA THR A 369 12.00 -27.03 -27.07
C THR A 369 10.90 -26.39 -26.21
N CYS A 370 10.40 -25.22 -26.62
CA CYS A 370 9.05 -24.78 -26.25
C CYS A 370 8.57 -23.66 -27.16
N GLN A 371 7.80 -24.00 -28.19
CA GLN A 371 6.96 -23.05 -28.91
C GLN A 371 5.75 -22.73 -28.02
N VAL A 372 5.78 -21.59 -27.31
CA VAL A 372 4.57 -20.99 -26.75
C VAL A 372 4.41 -19.60 -27.35
N ARG A 373 3.29 -19.40 -28.05
CA ARG A 373 2.94 -18.16 -28.75
C ARG A 373 2.87 -16.99 -27.78
N ARG A 374 3.48 -15.87 -28.21
CA ARG A 374 3.49 -14.56 -27.57
C ARG A 374 2.08 -13.96 -27.53
N THR A 375 1.43 -14.02 -26.38
CA THR A 375 0.42 -13.05 -25.88
C THR A 375 0.05 -13.47 -24.46
N ASN A 376 -0.08 -12.50 -23.56
CA ASN A 376 -0.27 -12.60 -22.10
C ASN A 376 1.03 -12.40 -21.33
N ILE A 377 1.08 -11.28 -20.61
CA ILE A 377 1.99 -11.06 -19.49
C ILE A 377 1.61 -12.12 -18.46
N THR A 378 2.22 -13.30 -18.56
CA THR A 378 2.19 -14.33 -17.54
C THR A 378 2.96 -13.76 -16.34
N TYR A 379 2.22 -13.25 -15.36
CA TYR A 379 2.72 -13.04 -14.01
C TYR A 379 3.41 -14.33 -13.58
N SER A 380 4.71 -14.24 -13.28
CA SER A 380 5.54 -15.43 -13.24
C SER A 380 5.02 -16.40 -12.20
N GLU A 381 4.66 -17.61 -12.65
CA GLU A 381 4.54 -18.83 -11.84
C GLU A 381 5.91 -19.27 -11.25
N ARG A 382 6.87 -18.34 -11.08
CA ARG A 382 8.26 -18.60 -10.68
C ARG A 382 8.68 -17.93 -9.36
N CYS A 383 7.76 -17.87 -8.39
CA CYS A 383 8.13 -17.80 -6.97
C CYS A 383 7.87 -19.13 -6.25
N LEU A 384 8.01 -20.24 -6.97
CA LEU A 384 8.13 -21.60 -6.43
C LEU A 384 9.47 -22.17 -6.92
N ILE A 385 10.59 -21.61 -6.43
CA ILE A 385 11.89 -22.24 -6.64
C ILE A 385 12.05 -23.30 -5.54
N SER A 386 11.97 -24.57 -5.94
CA SER A 386 12.20 -25.74 -5.09
C SER A 386 13.66 -25.78 -4.64
N TYR A 387 13.89 -25.45 -3.37
CA TYR A 387 15.12 -25.80 -2.65
C TYR A 387 14.78 -26.89 -1.64
N PRO A 388 15.42 -28.08 -1.69
CA PRO A 388 15.12 -29.20 -0.78
C PRO A 388 15.32 -28.87 0.71
N GLU A 389 16.09 -27.83 1.03
CA GLU A 389 16.35 -27.36 2.40
C GLU A 389 15.40 -26.23 2.88
N LEU A 390 14.48 -25.77 2.02
CA LEU A 390 13.46 -24.74 2.31
C LEU A 390 12.08 -25.39 2.53
N LYS A 391 12.01 -26.46 3.30
CA LYS A 391 10.76 -27.20 3.57
C LYS A 391 9.65 -26.40 4.29
N ARG A 392 9.85 -25.11 4.59
CA ARG A 392 9.08 -24.34 5.60
C ARG A 392 8.90 -22.89 5.11
N MET A 393 7.89 -22.66 4.26
CA MET A 393 7.80 -21.46 3.42
C MET A 393 6.98 -20.33 4.09
N LEU A 394 7.62 -19.18 4.32
CA LEU A 394 6.95 -17.90 4.57
C LEU A 394 6.72 -17.23 3.21
N LEU A 395 5.46 -17.05 2.81
CA LEU A 395 5.14 -16.40 1.55
C LEU A 395 4.71 -14.95 1.82
N PHE A 396 5.53 -14.01 1.38
CA PHE A 396 5.10 -12.62 1.24
C PHE A 396 4.36 -12.48 -0.09
N VAL A 397 3.05 -12.30 -0.05
CA VAL A 397 2.28 -11.98 -1.26
C VAL A 397 2.10 -10.48 -1.32
N PHE A 398 3.00 -9.83 -2.06
CA PHE A 398 2.79 -8.48 -2.53
C PHE A 398 2.03 -8.57 -3.85
N PHE A 399 0.70 -8.63 -3.79
CA PHE A 399 -0.09 -8.25 -4.95
C PHE A 399 0.14 -6.76 -5.16
N LEU A 400 0.57 -6.38 -6.36
CA LEU A 400 0.87 -5.03 -6.83
C LEU A 400 0.23 -3.93 -5.96
N ASN A 401 0.90 -3.54 -4.86
CA ASN A 401 0.61 -2.32 -4.11
C ASN A 401 1.15 -1.13 -4.91
N PHE A 402 0.87 -1.08 -6.21
CA PHE A 402 1.15 0.10 -7.02
C PHE A 402 0.12 1.22 -6.78
N PHE A 403 -0.95 0.93 -6.04
CA PHE A 403 -2.09 1.83 -5.84
C PHE A 403 -2.39 2.02 -4.38
N TYR A 404 -1.43 2.60 -3.64
CA TYR A 404 -1.65 3.49 -2.49
C TYR A 404 -0.30 3.95 -1.92
N SER A 405 0.63 4.46 -2.74
CA SER A 405 1.87 4.98 -2.16
C SER A 405 1.63 6.39 -1.62
N CYS A 406 1.22 6.47 -0.34
CA CYS A 406 1.88 7.45 0.50
C CYS A 406 3.24 6.83 0.80
N ASP A 407 4.26 7.25 0.04
CA ASP A 407 5.63 6.81 0.28
C ASP A 407 6.00 7.15 1.73
N ASN A 408 6.63 6.20 2.43
CA ASN A 408 7.35 6.55 3.65
C ASN A 408 8.44 7.54 3.26
N MET A 409 8.28 8.78 3.69
CA MET A 409 9.27 9.82 3.50
C MET A 409 10.48 9.62 4.41
#